data_AF-A0A086AWH9-F1
#
_entry.id   AF-A0A086AWH9-F1
#
_cell.length_a   1.000
_cell.length_b   1.000
_cell.length_c   1.000
_cell.angle_alpha   90.00
_cell.angle_beta   90.00
_cell.angle_gamma   90.00
#
_symmetry.space_group_name_H-M   'P 1'
#
loop_
_entity.id
_entity.type
_entity.pdbx_description
1 polymer ?
#
loop_
_entity_poly.entity_id
_entity_poly.type
_entity_poly.pdbx_seq_one_letter_code
_entity_poly.pdbx_strand_id
1 'polypeptide(L)'
;MTIFHETQISLSKKVTLHFLNIENYSHDLVKLIEDEIGFIRNGPLNDEDLKDVKKRIKIWIDKKGKEERAKNGFIAEFICHLYLRYIKFEQYSLFKNLEENGPKKGFDGLYLLNNEVWIVESKSTVNNKKSHKSKINEAYKDIKTKLESSEEDKVNDPWENAKNHIQITNPNKSLSENVKKLSSDFINNRKHKIKEFNIIPCSTIYLNDNWEIIDIKDLENKFKIEAKKIEAKKINIICINKKSIDDFVNYINS
;
A
#
# COMPACT_ATOMS: atom_id res chain seq x y z
N MET A 1 -17.41 -5.53 -14.15
CA MET A 1 -16.42 -4.91 -15.04
C MET A 1 -15.13 -4.80 -14.22
N THR A 2 -14.03 -5.41 -14.67
CA THR A 2 -12.74 -5.39 -13.94
C THR A 2 -11.95 -4.15 -14.35
N ILE A 3 -11.76 -3.19 -13.44
CA ILE A 3 -11.06 -1.93 -13.75
C ILE A 3 -9.56 -2.13 -13.93
N PHE A 4 -8.97 -3.10 -13.22
CA PHE A 4 -7.52 -3.34 -13.17
C PHE A 4 -7.10 -4.61 -13.92
N HIS A 5 -8.00 -5.18 -14.72
CA HIS A 5 -7.85 -6.53 -15.28
C HIS A 5 -7.45 -7.56 -14.20
N GLU A 6 -8.11 -7.45 -13.04
CA GLU A 6 -7.72 -8.16 -11.85
C GLU A 6 -8.20 -9.62 -11.83
N THR A 7 -7.39 -10.49 -11.24
CA THR A 7 -7.78 -11.85 -10.84
C THR A 7 -7.54 -12.04 -9.35
N GLN A 8 -8.53 -12.59 -8.66
CA GLN A 8 -8.45 -12.92 -7.24
C GLN A 8 -8.50 -14.43 -7.02
N ILE A 9 -7.59 -14.96 -6.20
CA ILE A 9 -7.53 -16.38 -5.85
C ILE A 9 -7.44 -16.53 -4.33
N SER A 10 -8.40 -17.24 -3.73
CA SER A 10 -8.32 -17.64 -2.33
C SER A 10 -7.57 -18.97 -2.22
N LEU A 11 -6.32 -18.93 -1.74
CA LEU A 11 -5.53 -20.14 -1.48
C LEU A 11 -6.00 -20.89 -0.23
N SER A 12 -6.53 -20.16 0.76
CA SER A 12 -7.10 -20.70 1.99
C SER A 12 -7.98 -19.64 2.67
N LYS A 13 -8.60 -19.97 3.81
CA LYS A 13 -9.29 -18.99 4.67
C LYS A 13 -8.37 -17.88 5.19
N LYS A 14 -7.05 -18.09 5.18
CA LYS A 14 -6.03 -17.16 5.69
C LYS A 14 -5.37 -16.33 4.58
N VAL A 15 -5.33 -16.82 3.34
CA VAL A 15 -4.48 -16.25 2.28
C VAL A 15 -5.28 -16.05 1.00
N THR A 16 -5.30 -14.80 0.54
CA THR A 16 -5.87 -14.39 -0.75
C THR A 16 -4.77 -13.75 -1.60
N LEU A 17 -4.78 -14.05 -2.88
CA LEU A 17 -3.89 -13.46 -3.89
C LEU A 17 -4.71 -12.54 -4.79
N HIS A 18 -4.13 -11.39 -5.14
CA HIS A 18 -4.67 -10.43 -6.08
C HIS A 18 -3.61 -10.16 -7.16
N PHE A 19 -3.97 -10.41 -8.42
CA PHE A 19 -3.11 -10.18 -9.57
C PHE A 19 -3.72 -9.08 -10.43
N LEU A 20 -2.98 -7.99 -10.66
CA LEU A 20 -3.42 -6.84 -11.43
C LEU A 20 -2.49 -6.61 -12.62
N ASN A 21 -3.08 -6.28 -13.77
CA ASN A 21 -2.33 -5.98 -14.99
C ASN A 21 -2.77 -4.62 -15.52
N ILE A 22 -1.90 -3.62 -15.39
CA ILE A 22 -2.16 -2.24 -15.81
C ILE A 22 -1.18 -1.86 -16.92
N GLU A 23 -1.58 -2.14 -18.17
CA GLU A 23 -0.78 -1.72 -19.32
C GLU A 23 -0.87 -0.21 -19.50
N ASN A 24 -2.08 0.25 -19.80
CA ASN A 24 -2.42 1.66 -19.96
C ASN A 24 -3.67 1.98 -19.11
N TYR A 25 -3.92 3.26 -18.85
CA TYR A 25 -5.12 3.69 -18.13
C TYR A 25 -6.34 3.67 -19.04
N SER A 26 -7.31 2.82 -18.70
CA SER A 26 -8.64 2.85 -19.28
C SER A 26 -9.42 4.07 -18.79
N HIS A 27 -10.47 4.46 -19.52
CA HIS A 27 -11.37 5.53 -19.09
C HIS A 27 -11.95 5.26 -17.68
N ASP A 28 -12.33 4.01 -17.40
CA ASP A 28 -12.89 3.63 -16.09
C ASP A 28 -11.85 3.72 -14.97
N LEU A 29 -10.58 3.41 -15.25
CA LEU A 29 -9.50 3.57 -14.28
C LEU A 29 -9.22 5.07 -14.03
N VAL A 30 -9.19 5.91 -15.06
CA VAL A 30 -9.05 7.36 -14.89
C VAL A 30 -10.19 7.91 -14.04
N LYS A 31 -11.44 7.54 -14.34
CA LYS A 31 -12.60 7.95 -13.55
C LYS A 31 -12.48 7.53 -12.08
N LEU A 32 -12.06 6.29 -11.84
CA LEU A 32 -11.81 5.81 -10.47
C LEU A 32 -10.71 6.64 -9.77
N ILE A 33 -9.65 7.02 -10.49
CA ILE A 33 -8.62 7.91 -9.95
C ILE A 33 -9.21 9.27 -9.61
N GLU A 34 -10.00 9.89 -10.49
CA GLU A 34 -10.64 11.19 -10.25
C GLU A 34 -11.54 11.16 -9.01
N ASP A 35 -12.34 10.10 -8.87
CA ASP A 35 -13.28 9.91 -7.77
C ASP A 35 -12.57 9.70 -6.41
N GLU A 36 -11.37 9.08 -6.41
CA GLU A 36 -10.72 8.61 -5.18
C GLU A 36 -9.44 9.36 -4.80
N ILE A 37 -8.77 10.06 -5.71
CA ILE A 37 -7.43 10.66 -5.47
C ILE A 37 -7.44 11.70 -4.34
N GLY A 38 -8.50 12.50 -4.24
CA GLY A 38 -8.68 13.46 -3.15
C GLY A 38 -8.83 12.75 -1.80
N PHE A 39 -9.68 11.73 -1.72
CA PHE A 39 -9.88 10.94 -0.51
C PHE A 39 -8.60 10.18 -0.11
N ILE A 40 -7.95 9.48 -1.04
CA ILE A 40 -6.73 8.71 -0.75
C ILE A 40 -5.65 9.63 -0.17
N ARG A 41 -5.54 10.85 -0.70
CA ARG A 41 -4.56 11.82 -0.26
C ARG A 41 -4.90 12.44 1.10
N ASN A 42 -6.11 12.97 1.24
CA ASN A 42 -6.47 13.90 2.31
C ASN A 42 -7.48 13.33 3.32
N GLY A 43 -8.05 12.16 3.06
CA GLY A 43 -9.09 11.53 3.88
C GLY A 43 -10.49 12.13 3.64
N PRO A 44 -11.47 11.83 4.52
CA PRO A 44 -12.85 12.31 4.38
C PRO A 44 -13.01 13.82 4.61
N LEU A 45 -12.02 14.47 5.23
CA LEU A 45 -11.99 15.93 5.40
C LEU A 45 -11.40 16.63 4.16
N ASN A 46 -11.25 15.93 3.03
CA ASN A 46 -10.80 16.55 1.79
C ASN A 46 -11.80 17.62 1.33
N ASP A 47 -11.36 18.87 1.38
CA ASP A 47 -12.04 20.05 0.84
C ASP A 47 -11.34 20.59 -0.43
N GLU A 48 -10.28 19.92 -0.89
CA GLU A 48 -9.53 20.32 -2.07
C GLU A 48 -10.21 19.86 -3.36
N ASP A 49 -10.36 20.79 -4.30
CA ASP A 49 -10.76 20.49 -5.68
C ASP A 49 -9.73 19.59 -6.36
N LEU A 50 -10.20 18.76 -7.30
CA LEU A 50 -9.36 17.82 -8.05
C LEU A 50 -8.15 18.52 -8.70
N LYS A 51 -8.33 19.73 -9.22
CA LYS A 51 -7.25 20.53 -9.84
C LYS A 51 -6.11 20.82 -8.86
N ASP A 52 -6.42 21.15 -7.61
CA ASP A 52 -5.43 21.44 -6.59
C ASP A 52 -4.75 20.17 -6.09
N VAL A 53 -5.49 19.07 -5.95
CA VAL A 53 -4.93 17.74 -5.65
C VAL A 53 -3.91 17.34 -6.71
N LYS A 54 -4.27 17.43 -8.00
CA LYS A 54 -3.36 17.17 -9.12
C LYS A 54 -2.14 18.08 -9.07
N LYS A 55 -2.33 19.39 -8.85
CA LYS A 55 -1.23 20.37 -8.74
C LYS A 55 -0.25 20.02 -7.61
N ARG A 56 -0.72 19.59 -6.44
CA ARG A 56 0.15 19.18 -5.33
C ARG A 56 0.97 17.93 -5.67
N ILE A 57 0.35 16.94 -6.30
CA ILE A 57 1.05 15.73 -6.74
C ILE A 57 2.08 16.07 -7.81
N LYS A 58 1.73 16.95 -8.76
CA LYS A 58 2.65 17.45 -9.78
C LYS A 58 3.88 18.12 -9.15
N ILE A 59 3.67 19.04 -8.19
CA ILE A 59 4.77 19.70 -7.46
C ILE A 59 5.71 18.67 -6.83
N TRP A 60 5.15 17.61 -6.23
CA TRP A 60 5.95 16.54 -5.64
C TRP A 60 6.75 15.77 -6.69
N ILE A 61 6.12 15.36 -7.80
CA ILE A 61 6.77 14.64 -8.90
C ILE A 61 7.91 15.48 -9.52
N ASP A 62 7.65 16.76 -9.78
CA ASP A 62 8.62 17.70 -10.34
C ASP A 62 9.81 17.89 -9.39
N LYS A 63 9.56 18.02 -8.07
CA LYS A 63 10.60 18.17 -7.04
C LYS A 63 11.55 16.96 -7.00
N LYS A 64 11.07 15.75 -7.29
CA LYS A 64 11.92 14.55 -7.36
C LYS A 64 12.82 14.51 -8.59
N GLY A 65 12.61 15.36 -9.59
CA GLY A 65 13.56 15.53 -10.71
C GLY A 65 13.91 14.21 -11.39
N LYS A 66 15.16 13.74 -11.27
CA LYS A 66 15.67 12.49 -11.87
C LYS A 66 15.58 11.26 -10.94
N GLU A 67 14.97 11.38 -9.77
CA GLU A 67 14.83 10.30 -8.78
C GLU A 67 13.71 9.31 -9.17
N GLU A 68 13.95 8.55 -10.24
CA GLU A 68 12.95 7.61 -10.78
C GLU A 68 12.48 6.59 -9.75
N ARG A 69 13.36 6.11 -8.87
CA ARG A 69 12.96 5.17 -7.81
C ARG A 69 11.93 5.78 -6.85
N ALA A 70 12.05 7.06 -6.52
CA ALA A 70 11.10 7.74 -5.64
C ALA A 70 9.73 7.87 -6.32
N LYS A 71 9.69 8.32 -7.58
CA LYS A 71 8.46 8.43 -8.37
C LYS A 71 7.75 7.08 -8.54
N ASN A 72 8.50 6.04 -8.91
CA ASN A 72 7.98 4.68 -9.05
C ASN A 72 7.44 4.12 -7.72
N GLY A 73 8.07 4.43 -6.60
CA GLY A 73 7.58 4.07 -5.26
C GLY A 73 6.25 4.72 -4.95
N PHE A 74 6.20 6.05 -5.07
CA PHE A 74 5.00 6.86 -4.82
C PHE A 74 3.80 6.41 -5.66
N ILE A 75 3.99 6.20 -6.96
CA ILE A 75 2.91 5.80 -7.87
C ILE A 75 2.46 4.36 -7.59
N ALA A 76 3.37 3.45 -7.22
CA ALA A 76 3.02 2.08 -6.86
C ALA A 76 2.20 2.01 -5.57
N GLU A 77 2.57 2.81 -4.58
CA GLU A 77 1.82 2.98 -3.33
C GLU A 77 0.43 3.56 -3.59
N PHE A 78 0.33 4.63 -4.38
CA PHE A 78 -0.97 5.18 -4.80
C PHE A 78 -1.87 4.13 -5.45
N ILE A 79 -1.35 3.36 -6.41
CA ILE A 79 -2.14 2.32 -7.10
C ILE A 79 -2.57 1.20 -6.15
N CYS A 80 -1.74 0.84 -5.17
CA CYS A 80 -2.13 -0.09 -4.12
C CYS A 80 -3.32 0.45 -3.32
N HIS A 81 -3.25 1.71 -2.87
CA HIS A 81 -4.34 2.36 -2.13
C HIS A 81 -5.63 2.44 -2.96
N LEU A 82 -5.53 2.81 -4.24
CA LEU A 82 -6.65 2.88 -5.16
C LEU A 82 -7.34 1.53 -5.32
N TYR A 83 -6.55 0.47 -5.52
CA TYR A 83 -7.09 -0.88 -5.64
C TYR A 83 -7.79 -1.33 -4.34
N LEU A 84 -7.17 -1.11 -3.17
CA LEU A 84 -7.75 -1.47 -1.88
C LEU A 84 -9.10 -0.78 -1.65
N ARG A 85 -9.21 0.50 -2.01
CA ARG A 85 -10.49 1.23 -1.94
C ARG A 85 -11.53 0.73 -2.94
N TYR A 86 -11.10 0.39 -4.15
CA TYR A 86 -11.97 -0.26 -5.14
C TYR A 86 -12.57 -1.57 -4.60
N ILE A 87 -11.76 -2.40 -3.92
CA ILE A 87 -12.22 -3.63 -3.26
C ILE A 87 -12.75 -3.41 -1.82
N LYS A 88 -13.18 -2.18 -1.50
CA LYS A 88 -13.95 -1.79 -0.30
C LYS A 88 -13.20 -1.90 1.03
N PHE A 89 -11.88 -1.83 1.03
CA PHE A 89 -11.15 -1.54 2.26
C PHE A 89 -11.35 -0.08 2.66
N GLU A 90 -11.74 0.15 3.90
CA GLU A 90 -11.86 1.48 4.48
C GLU A 90 -10.46 1.98 4.87
N GLN A 91 -10.03 3.11 4.32
CA GLN A 91 -8.70 3.65 4.54
C GLN A 91 -8.64 4.54 5.79
N TYR A 92 -7.63 4.31 6.63
CA TYR A 92 -7.33 5.08 7.85
C TYR A 92 -5.89 5.62 7.87
N SER A 93 -5.15 5.50 6.76
CA SER A 93 -3.90 6.17 6.49
C SER A 93 -4.10 7.32 5.50
N LEU A 94 -3.21 8.31 5.49
CA LEU A 94 -3.19 9.36 4.48
C LEU A 94 -2.02 9.15 3.52
N PHE A 95 -2.26 9.25 2.22
CA PHE A 95 -1.20 9.22 1.21
C PHE A 95 -0.44 10.56 1.13
N LYS A 96 -0.97 11.61 1.75
CA LYS A 96 -0.25 12.88 1.91
C LYS A 96 0.91 12.70 2.87
N ASN A 97 2.12 12.68 2.32
CA ASN A 97 3.34 12.85 3.09
C ASN A 97 3.45 14.31 3.58
N LEU A 98 2.95 14.59 4.79
CA LEU A 98 3.33 15.77 5.58
C LEU A 98 4.78 15.67 6.11
N GLU A 99 5.43 14.54 5.85
CA GLU A 99 6.63 14.06 6.53
C GLU A 99 7.95 14.36 5.81
N GLU A 100 7.94 15.07 4.67
CA GLU A 100 9.18 15.38 3.91
C GLU A 100 10.23 16.21 4.69
N ASN A 101 9.89 16.72 5.89
CA ASN A 101 10.78 17.49 6.76
C ASN A 101 10.92 16.92 8.18
N GLY A 102 10.43 15.69 8.48
CA GLY A 102 10.41 15.13 9.83
C GLY A 102 10.65 13.61 9.91
N PRO A 103 10.90 13.06 11.12
CA PRO A 103 11.53 11.74 11.30
C PRO A 103 10.60 10.52 11.11
N LYS A 104 9.56 10.58 10.28
CA LYS A 104 8.54 9.53 10.27
C LYS A 104 8.76 8.45 9.19
N LYS A 105 8.71 7.19 9.64
CA LYS A 105 8.59 5.98 8.82
C LYS A 105 7.61 5.05 9.54
N GLY A 106 6.32 5.14 9.20
CA GLY A 106 5.29 4.21 9.66
C GLY A 106 5.05 3.08 8.66
N PHE A 107 3.86 2.50 8.68
CA PHE A 107 3.35 1.65 7.60
C PHE A 107 2.93 2.50 6.40
N ASP A 108 3.00 1.93 5.20
CA ASP A 108 2.52 2.61 4.00
C ASP A 108 0.99 2.74 4.03
N GLY A 109 0.28 1.80 4.66
CA GLY A 109 -1.17 1.94 4.85
C GLY A 109 -1.76 1.21 6.04
N LEU A 110 -2.91 1.73 6.50
CA LEU A 110 -3.74 1.15 7.55
C LEU A 110 -5.20 1.16 7.11
N TYR A 111 -5.84 0.00 7.18
CA TYR A 111 -7.19 -0.18 6.65
C TYR A 111 -8.08 -0.99 7.60
N LEU A 112 -9.40 -0.83 7.45
CA LEU A 112 -10.39 -1.78 7.94
C LEU A 112 -11.04 -2.54 6.77
N LEU A 113 -11.28 -3.83 6.97
CA LEU A 113 -12.21 -4.61 6.17
C LEU A 113 -12.97 -5.53 7.11
N ASN A 114 -14.30 -5.48 7.09
CA ASN A 114 -15.17 -6.28 7.96
C ASN A 114 -14.79 -6.16 9.45
N ASN A 115 -14.53 -4.93 9.91
CA ASN A 115 -14.07 -4.61 11.28
C ASN A 115 -12.72 -5.22 11.70
N GLU A 116 -11.94 -5.75 10.75
CA GLU A 116 -10.59 -6.20 11.02
C GLU A 116 -9.55 -5.21 10.49
N VAL A 117 -8.51 -4.98 11.27
CA VAL A 117 -7.38 -4.10 10.91
C VAL A 117 -6.44 -4.80 9.95
N TRP A 118 -6.01 -4.08 8.92
CA TRP A 118 -5.06 -4.53 7.91
C TRP A 118 -3.92 -3.53 7.74
N ILE A 119 -2.70 -4.05 7.66
CA ILE A 119 -1.47 -3.25 7.56
C ILE A 119 -0.84 -3.48 6.20
N VAL A 120 -0.54 -2.40 5.49
CA VAL A 120 -0.04 -2.43 4.11
C VAL A 120 1.42 -2.01 4.07
N GLU A 121 2.19 -2.70 3.25
CA GLU A 121 3.51 -2.26 2.80
C GLU A 121 3.64 -2.49 1.30
N SER A 122 3.96 -1.44 0.55
CA SER A 122 4.10 -1.45 -0.90
C SER A 122 5.56 -1.38 -1.31
N LYS A 123 5.99 -2.33 -2.15
CA LYS A 123 7.33 -2.33 -2.74
C LYS A 123 7.24 -2.33 -4.25
N SER A 124 8.04 -1.49 -4.89
CA SER A 124 8.13 -1.44 -6.35
C SER A 124 9.53 -1.67 -6.89
N THR A 125 9.60 -1.98 -8.19
CA THR A 125 10.86 -2.06 -8.93
C THR A 125 10.64 -1.93 -10.43
N VAL A 126 11.64 -1.37 -11.11
CA VAL A 126 11.81 -1.40 -12.58
C VAL A 126 12.80 -2.47 -13.03
N ASN A 127 13.34 -3.27 -12.08
CA ASN A 127 14.36 -4.26 -12.37
C ASN A 127 13.71 -5.60 -12.71
N ASN A 128 13.74 -5.96 -13.99
CA ASN A 128 13.16 -7.19 -14.53
C ASN A 128 13.75 -8.49 -13.95
N LYS A 129 14.87 -8.43 -13.23
CA LYS A 129 15.44 -9.58 -12.51
C LYS A 129 14.75 -9.85 -11.16
N LYS A 130 14.00 -8.89 -10.62
CA LYS A 130 13.26 -9.05 -9.36
C LYS A 130 11.85 -9.55 -9.64
N SER A 131 11.47 -10.63 -8.97
CA SER A 131 10.13 -11.21 -9.07
C SER A 131 9.16 -10.62 -8.03
N HIS A 132 7.86 -10.78 -8.28
CA HIS A 132 6.83 -10.44 -7.29
C HIS A 132 7.10 -11.11 -5.95
N LYS A 133 7.47 -12.39 -5.96
CA LYS A 133 7.87 -13.13 -4.75
C LYS A 133 8.95 -12.40 -3.95
N SER A 134 10.02 -11.92 -4.60
CA SER A 134 11.09 -11.19 -3.93
C SER A 134 10.57 -9.91 -3.25
N LYS A 135 9.68 -9.19 -3.92
CA LYS A 135 9.11 -7.93 -3.42
C LYS A 135 8.08 -8.12 -2.32
N ILE A 136 7.27 -9.16 -2.41
CA ILE A 136 6.38 -9.58 -1.34
C ILE A 136 7.18 -9.96 -0.09
N ASN A 137 8.32 -10.64 -0.24
CA ASN A 137 9.19 -10.97 0.88
C ASN A 137 9.87 -9.74 1.48
N GLU A 138 10.28 -8.75 0.67
CA GLU A 138 10.76 -7.45 1.15
C GLU A 138 9.66 -6.72 1.96
N ALA A 139 8.44 -6.62 1.41
CA ALA A 139 7.30 -5.99 2.09
C ALA A 139 6.95 -6.69 3.40
N TYR A 140 6.85 -8.02 3.39
CA TYR A 140 6.60 -8.82 4.59
C TYR A 140 7.66 -8.62 5.66
N LYS A 141 8.95 -8.62 5.29
CA LYS A 141 10.04 -8.40 6.23
C LYS A 141 9.94 -7.03 6.88
N ASP A 142 9.64 -5.99 6.10
CA ASP A 142 9.50 -4.62 6.62
C ASP A 142 8.32 -4.50 7.59
N ILE A 143 7.16 -5.08 7.25
CA ILE A 143 6.00 -5.16 8.17
C ILE A 143 6.41 -5.90 9.44
N LYS A 144 7.05 -7.06 9.34
CA LYS A 144 7.47 -7.87 10.49
C LYS A 144 8.42 -7.09 11.39
N THR A 145 9.43 -6.43 10.81
CA THR A 145 10.37 -5.62 11.57
C THR A 145 9.65 -4.50 12.33
N LYS A 146 8.73 -3.77 11.69
CA LYS A 146 7.95 -2.69 12.33
C LYS A 146 7.03 -3.22 13.44
N LEU A 147 6.37 -4.36 13.23
CA LEU A 147 5.43 -4.95 14.17
C LEU A 147 6.09 -5.59 15.40
N GLU A 148 7.25 -6.20 15.22
CA GLU A 148 7.94 -6.94 16.27
C GLU A 148 9.02 -6.12 16.99
N SER A 149 9.25 -4.88 16.56
CA SER A 149 10.15 -3.93 17.22
C SER A 149 9.51 -3.23 18.42
N SER A 150 10.35 -2.72 19.31
CA SER A 150 9.98 -1.82 20.41
C SER A 150 10.97 -0.66 20.54
N GLU A 151 10.75 0.22 21.53
CA GLU A 151 11.62 1.36 21.81
C GLU A 151 13.10 0.96 22.04
N GLU A 152 13.33 -0.19 22.70
CA GLU A 152 14.67 -0.79 22.86
C GLU A 152 15.44 -1.02 21.56
N ASP A 153 14.75 -1.25 20.44
CA ASP A 153 15.36 -1.47 19.13
C ASP A 153 15.80 -0.16 18.46
N LYS A 154 15.55 0.99 19.10
CA LYS A 154 15.90 2.34 18.60
C LYS A 154 15.35 2.62 17.20
N VAL A 155 14.15 2.11 16.93
CA VAL A 155 13.39 2.39 15.70
C VAL A 155 12.22 3.31 16.02
N ASN A 156 11.69 3.99 15.01
CA ASN A 156 10.53 4.85 15.20
C ASN A 156 9.28 4.03 15.52
N ASP A 157 8.42 4.54 16.42
CA ASP A 157 7.10 3.95 16.69
C ASP A 157 6.20 4.03 15.44
N PRO A 158 5.91 2.90 14.75
CA PRO A 158 5.06 2.92 13.57
C PRO A 158 3.58 3.18 13.92
N TRP A 159 3.17 2.91 15.17
CA TRP A 159 1.81 3.09 15.66
C TRP A 159 1.51 4.53 16.02
N GLU A 160 2.50 5.29 16.51
CA GLU A 160 2.33 6.72 16.72
C GLU A 160 2.04 7.44 15.39
N ASN A 161 2.63 6.97 14.29
CA ASN A 161 2.27 7.52 12.99
C ASN A 161 0.83 7.17 12.58
N ALA A 162 0.47 5.89 12.71
CA ALA A 162 -0.89 5.43 12.45
C ALA A 162 -1.94 6.20 13.27
N LYS A 163 -1.66 6.49 14.54
CA LYS A 163 -2.53 7.27 15.44
C LYS A 163 -2.84 8.65 14.86
N ASN A 164 -1.81 9.35 14.35
CA ASN A 164 -1.96 10.67 13.75
C ASN A 164 -2.87 10.62 12.51
N HIS A 165 -2.72 9.60 11.66
CA HIS A 165 -3.57 9.45 10.47
C HIS A 165 -5.03 9.14 10.83
N ILE A 166 -5.29 8.29 11.82
CA ILE A 166 -6.65 7.96 12.28
C ILE A 166 -7.39 9.20 12.79
N GLN A 167 -6.70 10.07 13.52
CA GLN A 167 -7.31 11.31 14.04
C GLN A 167 -7.82 12.23 12.93
N ILE A 168 -7.14 12.25 11.77
CA ILE A 168 -7.53 13.06 10.62
C ILE A 168 -8.61 12.35 9.77
N THR A 169 -8.53 11.03 9.64
CA THR A 169 -9.35 10.24 8.71
C THR A 169 -10.75 9.86 9.20
N ASN A 170 -11.18 10.35 10.37
CA ASN A 170 -12.39 10.00 11.12
C ASN A 170 -12.13 8.94 12.21
N PRO A 171 -12.25 9.29 13.50
CA PRO A 171 -11.94 8.37 14.59
C PRO A 171 -13.00 7.27 14.71
N ASN A 172 -12.75 6.12 14.09
CA ASN A 172 -13.33 4.87 14.55
C ASN A 172 -12.81 4.63 15.98
N LYS A 173 -13.71 4.68 16.98
CA LYS A 173 -13.32 4.63 18.40
C LYS A 173 -12.53 3.37 18.75
N SER A 174 -12.99 2.21 18.29
CA SER A 174 -12.33 0.93 18.57
C SER A 174 -10.95 0.84 17.91
N LEU A 175 -10.83 1.26 16.65
CA LEU A 175 -9.53 1.32 15.96
C LEU A 175 -8.57 2.28 16.67
N SER A 176 -9.07 3.44 17.08
CA SER A 176 -8.29 4.47 17.76
C SER A 176 -7.78 3.98 19.11
N GLU A 177 -8.60 3.29 19.89
CA GLU A 177 -8.21 2.67 21.16
C GLU A 177 -7.18 1.56 20.96
N ASN A 178 -7.38 0.70 19.94
CA ASN A 178 -6.43 -0.37 19.62
C ASN A 178 -5.06 0.18 19.21
N VAL A 179 -5.00 1.17 18.32
CA VAL A 179 -3.73 1.77 17.87
C VAL A 179 -3.05 2.56 19.00
N LYS A 180 -3.81 3.26 19.85
CA LYS A 180 -3.27 3.90 21.06
C LYS A 180 -2.63 2.87 22.00
N LYS A 181 -3.28 1.72 22.18
CA LYS A 181 -2.73 0.63 22.99
C LYS A 181 -1.42 0.10 22.37
N LEU A 182 -1.38 -0.14 21.06
CA LEU A 182 -0.19 -0.65 20.37
C LEU A 182 1.00 0.32 20.44
N SER A 183 0.76 1.63 20.31
CA SER A 183 1.79 2.65 20.53
C SER A 183 2.26 2.68 21.99
N SER A 184 1.33 2.55 22.95
CA SER A 184 1.68 2.44 24.37
C SER A 184 2.50 1.17 24.66
N ASP A 185 2.15 0.04 24.04
CA ASP A 185 2.87 -1.21 24.18
C ASP A 185 4.30 -1.10 23.59
N PHE A 186 4.47 -0.38 22.46
CA PHE A 186 5.77 -0.10 21.85
C PHE A 186 6.72 0.65 22.80
N ILE A 187 6.28 1.77 23.38
CA ILE A 187 7.12 2.58 24.31
C ILE A 187 7.39 1.88 25.64
N ASN A 188 6.54 0.92 26.01
CA ASN A 188 6.69 0.12 27.23
C ASN A 188 7.39 -1.23 26.95
N ASN A 189 7.99 -1.41 25.77
CA ASN A 189 8.72 -2.62 25.35
C ASN A 189 7.91 -3.93 25.43
N ARG A 190 6.59 -3.83 25.28
CA ARG A 190 5.72 -4.99 25.15
C ARG A 190 5.73 -5.47 23.71
N LYS A 191 6.43 -6.57 23.47
CA LYS A 191 6.66 -7.09 22.12
C LYS A 191 5.43 -7.82 21.60
N HIS A 192 5.06 -7.52 20.36
CA HIS A 192 4.04 -8.22 19.61
C HIS A 192 4.67 -9.17 18.59
N LYS A 193 3.86 -10.09 18.05
CA LYS A 193 4.24 -10.96 16.94
C LYS A 193 3.38 -10.72 15.72
N ILE A 194 3.99 -10.79 14.52
CA ILE A 194 3.28 -10.56 13.26
C ILE A 194 2.04 -11.47 13.08
N LYS A 195 2.05 -12.68 13.69
CA LYS A 195 0.92 -13.62 13.68
C LYS A 195 -0.38 -13.06 14.29
N GLU A 196 -0.32 -11.98 15.06
CA GLU A 196 -1.47 -11.30 15.66
C GLU A 196 -2.20 -10.38 14.65
N PHE A 197 -1.55 -10.00 13.54
CA PHE A 197 -2.01 -8.96 12.63
C PHE A 197 -2.41 -9.50 11.26
N ASN A 198 -3.39 -8.86 10.63
CA ASN A 198 -3.64 -9.06 9.21
C ASN A 198 -2.75 -8.11 8.39
N ILE A 199 -2.18 -8.62 7.31
CA ILE A 199 -1.19 -7.89 6.52
C ILE A 199 -1.50 -7.93 5.03
N ILE A 200 -1.00 -6.92 4.33
CA ILE A 200 -1.12 -6.77 2.88
C ILE A 200 0.26 -6.38 2.32
N PRO A 201 1.14 -7.36 2.06
CA PRO A 201 2.33 -7.09 1.27
C PRO A 201 1.91 -6.86 -0.19
N CYS A 202 2.35 -5.73 -0.76
CA CYS A 202 2.09 -5.35 -2.13
C CYS A 202 3.39 -5.27 -2.94
N SER A 203 3.37 -5.82 -4.15
CA SER A 203 4.45 -5.76 -5.11
C SER A 203 3.98 -5.13 -6.41
N THR A 204 4.64 -4.06 -6.82
CA THR A 204 4.50 -3.50 -8.18
C THR A 204 5.77 -3.71 -8.98
N ILE A 205 5.65 -4.24 -10.19
CA ILE A 205 6.76 -4.36 -11.15
C ILE A 205 6.42 -3.49 -12.35
N TYR A 206 7.33 -2.57 -12.67
CA TYR A 206 7.30 -1.74 -13.87
C TYR A 206 8.09 -2.43 -14.98
N LEU A 207 7.41 -2.83 -16.05
CA LEU A 207 7.98 -3.69 -17.10
C LEU A 207 8.48 -2.92 -18.33
N ASN A 208 8.05 -1.66 -18.48
CA ASN A 208 8.29 -0.80 -19.63
C ASN A 208 7.97 -1.52 -20.95
N ASP A 209 8.90 -1.55 -21.90
CA ASP A 209 8.74 -2.22 -23.19
C ASP A 209 8.65 -3.74 -23.10
N ASN A 210 9.03 -4.34 -21.96
CA ASN A 210 8.90 -5.78 -21.70
C ASN A 210 7.54 -6.12 -21.08
N TRP A 211 6.51 -5.33 -21.38
CA TRP A 211 5.18 -5.48 -20.83
C TRP A 211 4.63 -6.89 -21.11
N GLU A 212 4.13 -7.52 -20.05
CA GLU A 212 3.43 -8.80 -20.11
C GLU A 212 2.41 -8.91 -18.97
N ILE A 213 1.37 -9.71 -19.22
CA ILE A 213 0.42 -10.05 -18.17
C ILE A 213 1.05 -11.06 -17.20
N ILE A 214 0.64 -11.01 -15.93
CA ILE A 214 1.06 -11.98 -14.92
C ILE A 214 0.64 -13.40 -15.36
N ASP A 215 1.60 -14.33 -15.38
CA ASP A 215 1.30 -15.77 -15.42
C ASP A 215 0.72 -16.19 -14.06
N ILE A 216 -0.61 -16.20 -13.99
CA ILE A 216 -1.37 -16.51 -12.78
C ILE A 216 -1.05 -17.91 -12.27
N LYS A 217 -0.91 -18.92 -13.14
CA LYS A 217 -0.70 -20.31 -12.72
C LYS A 217 0.68 -20.51 -12.11
N ASP A 218 1.71 -19.96 -12.75
CA ASP A 218 3.07 -20.01 -12.22
C ASP A 218 3.16 -19.28 -10.86
N LEU A 219 2.62 -18.07 -10.78
CA LEU A 219 2.74 -17.25 -9.58
C LEU A 219 1.88 -17.78 -8.42
N GLU A 220 0.69 -18.31 -8.69
CA GLU A 220 -0.14 -19.02 -7.72
C GLU A 220 0.62 -20.22 -7.12
N ASN A 221 1.27 -21.04 -7.95
CA ASN A 221 2.06 -22.18 -7.48
C ASN A 221 3.24 -21.75 -6.61
N LYS A 222 3.95 -20.68 -6.99
CA LYS A 222 5.02 -20.09 -6.18
C LYS A 222 4.51 -19.62 -4.82
N PHE A 223 3.35 -18.96 -4.77
CA PHE A 223 2.76 -18.47 -3.52
C PHE A 223 2.11 -19.56 -2.67
N LYS A 224 1.60 -20.66 -3.25
CA LYS A 224 1.14 -21.83 -2.48
C LYS A 224 2.25 -22.41 -1.61
N ILE A 225 3.49 -22.41 -2.11
CA ILE A 225 4.67 -22.87 -1.36
C ILE A 225 5.10 -21.81 -0.35
N GLU A 226 5.17 -20.54 -0.76
CA GLU A 226 5.65 -19.45 0.09
C GLU A 226 4.71 -19.12 1.25
N ALA A 227 3.40 -19.15 1.03
CA ALA A 227 2.37 -18.85 2.03
C ALA A 227 2.46 -19.77 3.26
N LYS A 228 3.02 -20.98 3.12
CA LYS A 228 3.29 -21.89 4.25
C LYS A 228 4.34 -21.34 5.22
N LYS A 229 5.18 -20.40 4.78
CA LYS A 229 6.28 -19.79 5.55
C LYS A 229 5.91 -18.42 6.14
N ILE A 230 4.78 -17.83 5.72
CA ILE A 230 4.38 -16.48 6.14
C ILE A 230 3.53 -16.57 7.42
N GLU A 231 4.04 -15.96 8.48
CA GLU A 231 3.34 -15.83 9.76
C GLU A 231 2.54 -14.53 9.76
N ALA A 232 1.24 -14.64 9.96
CA ALA A 232 0.27 -13.54 10.05
C ALA A 232 -1.08 -14.13 10.49
N LYS A 233 -2.01 -13.28 10.93
CA LYS A 233 -3.40 -13.69 11.19
C LYS A 233 -4.13 -13.98 9.88
N LYS A 234 -4.12 -13.03 8.95
CA LYS A 234 -4.59 -13.15 7.54
C LYS A 234 -3.68 -12.36 6.61
N ILE A 235 -3.66 -12.75 5.34
CA ILE A 235 -2.75 -12.19 4.33
C ILE A 235 -3.52 -11.96 3.03
N ASN A 236 -3.47 -10.72 2.51
CA ASN A 236 -3.80 -10.43 1.12
C ASN A 236 -2.51 -10.08 0.38
N ILE A 237 -2.08 -10.89 -0.56
CA ILE A 237 -0.89 -10.62 -1.37
C ILE A 237 -1.34 -9.91 -2.65
N ILE A 238 -0.80 -8.72 -2.91
CA ILE A 238 -1.12 -7.95 -4.11
C ILE A 238 0.09 -7.92 -5.03
N CYS A 239 -0.08 -8.41 -6.27
CA CYS A 239 0.94 -8.38 -7.32
C CYS A 239 0.41 -7.57 -8.50
N ILE A 240 1.15 -6.53 -8.87
CA ILE A 240 0.77 -5.56 -9.90
C ILE A 240 1.86 -5.53 -10.96
N ASN A 241 1.56 -6.00 -12.17
CA ASN A 241 2.33 -5.62 -13.34
C ASN A 241 1.81 -4.25 -13.81
N LYS A 242 2.70 -3.29 -13.94
CA LYS A 242 2.43 -2.00 -14.58
C LYS A 242 3.42 -1.75 -15.71
N LYS A 243 2.99 -1.15 -16.83
CA LYS A 243 3.91 -0.83 -17.93
C LYS A 243 4.94 0.20 -17.52
N SER A 244 4.52 1.43 -17.27
CA SER A 244 5.38 2.51 -16.80
C SER A 244 4.62 3.44 -15.85
N ILE A 245 5.23 4.55 -15.43
CA ILE A 245 4.54 5.60 -14.67
C ILE A 245 3.83 6.63 -15.56
N ASP A 246 4.01 6.55 -16.88
CA ASP A 246 3.74 7.67 -17.78
C ASP A 246 2.27 8.07 -17.80
N ASP A 247 1.34 7.12 -17.84
CA ASP A 247 -0.10 7.44 -17.80
C ASP A 247 -0.52 8.18 -16.54
N PHE A 248 0.09 7.86 -15.39
CA PHE A 248 -0.18 8.59 -14.16
C PHE A 248 0.36 10.03 -14.27
N VAL A 249 1.58 10.18 -14.76
CA VAL A 249 2.21 11.50 -14.94
C VAL A 249 1.43 12.35 -15.95
N ASN A 250 1.00 11.76 -17.06
CA ASN A 250 0.17 12.41 -18.08
C ASN A 250 -1.18 12.82 -17.52
N TYR A 251 -1.84 11.94 -16.76
CA TYR A 251 -3.07 12.28 -16.06
C TYR A 251 -2.86 13.44 -15.09
N ILE A 252 -1.81 13.43 -14.26
CA ILE A 252 -1.53 14.53 -13.32
C ILE A 252 -1.28 15.86 -14.03
N ASN A 253 -0.71 15.83 -15.24
CA ASN A 253 -0.39 17.01 -16.04
C ASN A 253 -1.56 17.53 -16.90
N SER A 254 -2.67 16.79 -17.03
CA SER A 254 -3.82 17.20 -17.84
C SER A 254 -4.70 18.27 -17.20
#